data_AF-A0A8X7QMV8-F1
#
_entry.id   AF-A0A8X7QMV8-F1
#
_cell.length_a   1.000
_cell.length_b   1.000
_cell.length_c   1.000
_cell.angle_alpha   90.00
_cell.angle_beta   90.00
_cell.angle_gamma   90.00
#
_symmetry.space_group_name_H-M   'P 1'
#
loop_
_entity.id
_entity.type
_entity.pdbx_description
1 polymer ?
#
loop_
_entity_poly.entity_id
_entity_poly.type
_entity_poly.pdbx_seq_one_letter_code
_entity_poly.pdbx_strand_id
1 'polypeptide(L)'
;IQHVLVPASADLDKSWAKCRLNIKECDAAQMKVLQGFRSSLMDAIGKFHQNKAGGMFIDSCYSHCQTLKSATWHSPTSTRIENKTIAESVGDWYFDRKPVKLIDCPYPCNPSCYNLNFT
;
A
#
# COMPACT_ATOMS: atom_id res chain seq x y z
N ILE A 1 6.72 -10.74 3.45
CA ILE A 1 7.11 -9.90 2.28
C ILE A 1 8.50 -9.38 2.60
N GLN A 2 9.52 -9.90 1.92
CA GLN A 2 10.88 -9.39 2.06
C GLN A 2 11.07 -8.25 1.05
N HIS A 3 11.64 -7.14 1.51
CA HIS A 3 11.53 -5.84 0.84
C HIS A 3 12.23 -5.84 -0.52
N VAL A 4 11.50 -5.46 -1.57
CA VAL A 4 12.07 -5.27 -2.93
C VAL A 4 12.80 -3.92 -3.05
N LEU A 5 12.41 -2.92 -2.24
CA LEU A 5 12.96 -1.56 -2.32
C LEU A 5 14.44 -1.47 -1.94
N VAL A 6 14.91 -2.33 -1.03
CA VAL A 6 16.32 -2.37 -0.61
C VAL A 6 16.82 -3.81 -0.72
N PRO A 7 17.40 -4.22 -1.86
CA PRO A 7 17.93 -5.56 -2.02
C PRO A 7 19.14 -5.77 -1.09
N ALA A 8 19.39 -7.02 -0.70
CA ALA A 8 20.52 -7.33 0.20
C ALA A 8 21.88 -6.91 -0.38
N SER A 9 22.01 -6.90 -1.71
CA SER A 9 23.20 -6.42 -2.41
C SER A 9 23.45 -4.91 -2.27
N ALA A 10 22.43 -4.12 -1.94
CA ALA A 10 22.52 -2.67 -1.71
C ALA A 10 22.63 -2.29 -0.23
N ASP A 11 22.48 -3.25 0.70
CA ASP A 11 22.48 -3.08 2.17
C ASP A 11 23.72 -3.74 2.78
N LEU A 12 24.91 -3.31 2.34
CA LEU A 12 26.18 -3.94 2.72
C LEU A 12 26.48 -3.81 4.22
N ASP A 13 26.10 -2.68 4.83
CA ASP A 13 26.26 -2.41 6.26
C ASP A 13 25.13 -3.02 7.13
N LYS A 14 24.12 -3.61 6.49
CA LYS A 14 22.94 -4.23 7.11
C LYS A 14 22.09 -3.25 7.93
N SER A 15 22.22 -1.94 7.69
CA SER A 15 21.41 -0.91 8.36
C SER A 15 19.92 -1.12 8.13
N TRP A 16 19.53 -1.67 6.97
CA TRP A 16 18.14 -1.94 6.62
C TRP A 16 17.64 -3.31 7.02
N ALA A 17 18.48 -4.22 7.52
CA ALA A 17 18.12 -5.63 7.71
C ALA A 17 16.83 -5.85 8.54
N LYS A 18 16.65 -5.09 9.62
CA LYS A 18 15.45 -5.14 10.49
C LYS A 18 14.22 -4.52 9.82
N CYS A 19 14.38 -3.29 9.34
CA CYS A 19 13.37 -2.56 8.57
C CYS A 19 12.85 -3.41 7.39
N ARG A 20 13.72 -4.20 6.75
CA ARG A 20 13.40 -5.10 5.63
C ARG A 20 12.67 -6.40 5.99
N LEU A 21 12.49 -6.68 7.26
CA LEU A 21 11.68 -7.80 7.72
C LEU A 21 10.38 -7.27 8.33
N ASN A 22 10.47 -6.13 9.00
CA ASN A 22 9.38 -5.48 9.68
C ASN A 22 9.50 -3.97 9.50
N ILE A 23 8.62 -3.38 8.69
CA ILE A 23 8.61 -1.93 8.44
C ILE A 23 8.43 -1.10 9.73
N LYS A 24 7.89 -1.69 10.81
CA LYS A 24 7.78 -1.02 12.12
C LYS A 24 9.14 -0.83 12.80
N GLU A 25 10.17 -1.54 12.35
CA GLU A 25 11.54 -1.42 12.84
C GLU A 25 12.39 -0.45 12.00
N CYS A 26 11.78 0.25 11.04
CA CYS A 26 12.47 1.29 10.31
C CYS A 26 12.67 2.53 11.20
N ASP A 27 13.88 3.10 11.17
CA ASP A 27 14.14 4.39 11.81
C ASP A 27 13.55 5.56 11.01
N ALA A 28 13.66 6.78 11.56
CA ALA A 28 13.13 7.98 10.93
C ALA A 28 13.74 8.28 9.54
N ALA A 29 15.03 8.00 9.34
CA ALA A 29 15.71 8.22 8.08
C ALA A 29 15.26 7.20 7.02
N GLN A 30 15.14 5.93 7.41
CA GLN A 30 14.61 4.86 6.57
C GLN A 30 13.15 5.12 6.18
N MET A 31 12.33 5.54 7.14
CA MET A 31 10.95 5.94 6.87
C MET A 31 10.87 7.12 5.92
N LYS A 32 11.78 8.10 6.02
CA LYS A 32 11.83 9.23 5.07
C LYS A 32 12.10 8.77 3.63
N VAL A 33 12.97 7.77 3.43
CA VAL A 33 13.21 7.18 2.11
C VAL A 33 11.96 6.50 1.57
N LEU A 34 11.25 5.72 2.40
CA LEU A 34 9.99 5.08 2.00
C LEU A 34 8.89 6.10 1.65
N GLN A 35 8.82 7.21 2.38
CA GLN A 35 7.91 8.32 2.02
C GLN A 35 8.33 9.01 0.71
N GLY A 36 9.63 9.14 0.43
CA GLY A 36 10.12 9.61 -0.87
C GLY A 36 9.66 8.73 -2.03
N PHE A 37 9.64 7.40 -1.83
CA PHE A 37 9.07 6.47 -2.83
C PHE A 37 7.58 6.70 -3.04
N ARG A 38 6.81 6.91 -1.96
CA ARG A 38 5.39 7.28 -2.06
C ARG A 38 5.20 8.58 -2.85
N SER A 39 5.97 9.63 -2.54
CA SER A 39 5.88 10.90 -3.28
C SER A 39 6.13 10.70 -4.77
N SER A 40 7.16 9.92 -5.12
CA SER A 40 7.48 9.58 -6.52
C SER A 40 6.33 8.82 -7.21
N LEU A 41 5.66 7.90 -6.50
CA LEU A 41 4.47 7.22 -7.00
C LEU A 41 3.33 8.22 -7.25
N MET A 42 3.07 9.16 -6.33
CA MET A 42 2.02 10.17 -6.47
C MET A 42 2.25 11.07 -7.68
N ASP A 43 3.50 11.50 -7.90
CA ASP A 43 3.86 12.30 -9.06
C ASP A 43 3.67 11.51 -10.37
N ALA A 44 4.10 10.25 -10.40
CA ALA A 44 3.99 9.39 -11.58
C ALA A 44 2.53 9.10 -11.98
N ILE A 45 1.64 8.91 -11.00
CA ILE A 45 0.21 8.64 -11.27
C ILE A 45 -0.60 9.91 -11.50
N GLY A 46 -0.03 11.11 -11.34
CA GLY A 46 -0.76 12.38 -11.40
C GLY A 46 -1.61 12.55 -12.67
N LYS A 47 -1.09 12.14 -13.84
CA LYS A 47 -1.86 12.14 -15.10
C LYS A 47 -3.02 11.13 -15.09
N PHE A 48 -2.80 9.93 -14.56
CA PHE A 48 -3.84 8.90 -14.46
C PHE A 48 -4.90 9.23 -13.40
N HIS A 49 -4.52 9.98 -12.36
CA HIS A 49 -5.47 10.48 -11.36
C HIS A 49 -6.56 11.36 -12.00
N GLN A 50 -6.21 12.18 -12.98
CA GLN A 50 -7.16 13.02 -13.73
C GLN A 50 -8.05 12.26 -14.73
N ASN A 51 -7.73 10.99 -15.03
CA ASN A 51 -8.54 10.16 -15.92
C ASN A 51 -9.86 9.78 -15.24
N LYS A 52 -11.00 10.23 -15.77
CA LYS A 52 -12.34 9.97 -15.21
C LYS A 52 -12.80 8.51 -15.33
N ALA A 53 -12.29 7.76 -16.30
CA ALA A 53 -12.68 6.36 -16.54
C ALA A 53 -11.86 5.36 -15.69
N GLY A 54 -10.66 5.74 -15.24
CA GLY A 54 -9.80 4.85 -14.46
C GLY A 54 -10.15 4.81 -12.97
N GLY A 55 -10.20 3.61 -12.38
CA GLY A 55 -10.32 3.42 -10.93
C GLY A 55 -8.96 3.43 -10.23
N MET A 56 -8.91 3.91 -8.99
CA MET A 56 -7.70 3.91 -8.16
C MET A 56 -8.03 3.64 -6.70
N PHE A 57 -7.33 2.68 -6.10
CA PHE A 57 -7.36 2.37 -4.68
C PHE A 57 -5.91 2.22 -4.22
N ILE A 58 -5.41 3.19 -3.47
CA ILE A 58 -4.03 3.22 -2.96
C ILE A 58 -4.12 3.35 -1.45
N ASP A 59 -3.94 2.24 -0.74
CA ASP A 59 -3.99 2.24 0.72
C ASP A 59 -2.65 2.56 1.37
N SER A 60 -2.72 2.84 2.67
CA SER A 60 -1.57 3.12 3.51
C SER A 60 -1.06 1.85 4.19
N CYS A 61 -0.92 0.74 3.45
CA CYS A 61 -0.52 -0.54 4.01
C CYS A 61 0.75 -1.11 3.40
N TYR A 62 1.57 -1.72 4.27
CA TYR A 62 2.76 -2.45 3.84
C TYR A 62 2.39 -3.89 3.45
N SER A 63 1.94 -4.08 2.22
CA SER A 63 1.45 -5.37 1.73
C SER A 63 1.72 -5.57 0.23
N HIS A 64 1.55 -6.80 -0.27
CA HIS A 64 1.77 -7.18 -1.66
C HIS A 64 0.77 -8.26 -2.06
N CYS A 65 0.44 -8.36 -3.36
CA CYS A 65 -0.54 -9.31 -3.90
C CYS A 65 -1.93 -9.24 -3.20
N GLN A 66 -2.40 -8.05 -2.81
CA GLN A 66 -3.62 -7.90 -2.02
C GLN A 66 -4.88 -8.46 -2.72
N THR A 67 -4.87 -8.50 -4.06
CA THR A 67 -5.98 -9.03 -4.85
C THR A 67 -6.04 -10.56 -4.87
N LEU A 68 -4.97 -11.26 -4.46
CA LEU A 68 -4.88 -12.72 -4.56
C LEU A 68 -5.40 -13.46 -3.32
N LYS A 69 -5.59 -12.78 -2.19
CA LYS A 69 -6.05 -13.38 -0.95
C LYS A 69 -7.38 -12.78 -0.53
N SER A 70 -8.38 -13.61 -0.23
CA SER A 70 -9.67 -13.13 0.27
C SER A 70 -9.54 -12.25 1.52
N ALA A 71 -8.56 -12.56 2.40
CA ALA A 71 -8.30 -11.78 3.61
C ALA A 71 -7.91 -10.32 3.34
N THR A 72 -7.26 -10.02 2.22
CA THR A 72 -6.85 -8.66 1.81
C THR A 72 -7.78 -8.06 0.75
N TRP A 73 -8.42 -8.91 -0.06
CA TRP A 73 -9.31 -8.49 -1.15
C TRP A 73 -10.71 -8.13 -0.64
N HIS A 74 -11.34 -9.04 0.12
CA HIS A 74 -12.70 -8.89 0.62
C HIS A 74 -13.00 -9.79 1.83
N SER A 75 -12.78 -9.26 3.03
CA SER A 75 -13.10 -9.90 4.30
C SER A 75 -13.46 -8.84 5.37
N PRO A 76 -14.00 -9.25 6.53
CA PRO A 76 -14.17 -8.36 7.67
C PRO A 76 -12.86 -7.73 8.17
N THR A 77 -11.71 -8.36 7.92
CA THR A 77 -10.37 -7.91 8.34
C THR A 77 -9.56 -7.28 7.21
N SER A 78 -10.13 -7.16 6.00
CA SER A 78 -9.47 -6.49 4.88
C SER A 78 -9.27 -5.01 5.16
N THR A 79 -8.23 -4.46 4.54
CA THR A 79 -7.96 -3.04 4.52
C THR A 79 -9.10 -2.27 3.87
N ARG A 80 -9.41 -1.11 4.44
CA ARG A 80 -10.49 -0.23 4.01
C ARG A 80 -10.00 1.20 3.86
N ILE A 81 -10.46 1.84 2.80
CA ILE A 81 -10.46 3.31 2.65
C ILE A 81 -11.92 3.73 2.58
N GLU A 82 -12.31 4.74 3.36
CA GLU A 82 -13.71 5.19 3.45
C GLU A 82 -14.69 4.02 3.71
N ASN A 83 -14.30 3.11 4.61
CA ASN A 83 -15.05 1.90 4.99
C ASN A 83 -15.26 0.86 3.86
N LYS A 84 -14.60 0.99 2.71
CA LYS A 84 -14.70 0.02 1.59
C LYS A 84 -13.43 -0.79 1.41
N THR A 85 -13.59 -2.10 1.21
CA THR A 85 -12.53 -3.00 0.75
C THR A 85 -12.12 -2.70 -0.70
N ILE A 86 -11.01 -3.31 -1.12
CA ILE A 86 -10.57 -3.29 -2.52
C ILE A 86 -11.65 -3.85 -3.43
N ALA A 87 -12.26 -5.00 -3.09
CA ALA A 87 -13.28 -5.62 -3.93
C ALA A 87 -14.54 -4.76 -4.09
N GLU A 88 -15.01 -4.13 -3.01
CA GLU A 88 -16.16 -3.21 -3.07
C GLU A 88 -15.86 -2.01 -3.96
N SER A 89 -14.66 -1.46 -3.83
CA SER A 89 -14.20 -0.31 -4.62
C SER A 89 -14.02 -0.68 -6.09
N VAL A 90 -13.40 -1.83 -6.39
CA VAL A 90 -13.28 -2.33 -7.77
C VAL A 90 -14.65 -2.62 -8.37
N GLY A 91 -15.58 -3.20 -7.61
CA GLY A 91 -16.95 -3.41 -8.07
C GLY A 91 -17.68 -2.12 -8.39
N ASP A 92 -17.55 -1.09 -7.56
CA ASP A 92 -18.16 0.21 -7.82
C ASP A 92 -17.62 0.89 -9.08
N TRP A 93 -16.32 0.77 -9.31
CA TRP A 93 -15.68 1.28 -10.53
C TRP A 93 -16.08 0.45 -11.77
N TYR A 94 -15.95 -0.88 -11.72
CA TYR A 94 -16.14 -1.77 -12.86
C TYR A 94 -17.59 -1.76 -13.39
N PHE A 95 -18.57 -1.63 -12.50
CA PHE A 95 -19.99 -1.56 -12.87
C PHE A 95 -20.51 -0.12 -13.02
N ASP A 96 -19.63 0.88 -13.12
CA ASP A 96 -19.97 2.30 -13.25
C ASP A 96 -20.95 2.80 -12.18
N ARG A 97 -20.93 2.22 -10.98
CA ARG A 97 -21.82 2.62 -9.88
C ARG A 97 -21.36 3.94 -9.27
N LYS A 98 -20.04 4.10 -9.09
CA LYS A 98 -19.41 5.30 -8.53
C LYS A 98 -17.98 5.47 -9.06
N PRO A 99 -17.51 6.70 -9.31
CA PRO A 99 -16.08 6.95 -9.53
C PRO A 99 -15.26 6.54 -8.30
N VAL A 100 -14.08 5.95 -8.52
CA VAL A 100 -13.20 5.49 -7.44
C VAL A 100 -11.81 6.07 -7.62
N LYS A 101 -11.45 7.02 -6.76
CA LYS A 101 -10.14 7.67 -6.67
C LYS A 101 -9.68 7.74 -5.22
N LEU A 102 -9.64 6.58 -4.57
CA LEU A 102 -9.33 6.46 -3.16
C LEU A 102 -7.82 6.39 -2.98
N ILE A 103 -7.25 7.42 -2.38
CA ILE A 103 -5.84 7.49 -2.00
C ILE A 103 -5.80 7.79 -0.51
N ASP A 104 -5.21 6.88 0.24
CA ASP A 104 -5.08 7.00 1.68
C ASP A 104 -3.92 7.94 2.07
N CYS A 105 -3.80 8.24 3.35
CA CYS A 105 -2.70 9.05 3.89
C CYS A 105 -1.33 8.33 3.81
N PRO A 106 -0.21 9.05 4.01
CA PRO A 106 1.12 8.44 4.13
C PRO A 106 1.17 7.37 5.24
N TYR A 107 1.87 6.25 5.00
CA TYR A 107 2.07 5.17 5.98
C TYR A 107 2.71 5.72 7.27
N PRO A 108 2.37 5.23 8.48
CA PRO A 108 1.46 4.14 8.84
C PRO A 108 0.09 4.62 9.34
N CYS A 109 -0.76 5.20 8.49
CA CYS A 109 -1.98 5.81 9.00
C CYS A 109 -3.20 4.88 9.05
N ASN A 110 -3.25 3.80 8.26
CA ASN A 110 -4.45 2.98 8.14
C ASN A 110 -4.48 1.85 9.20
N PRO A 111 -5.41 1.89 10.16
CA PRO A 111 -5.49 0.88 11.21
C PRO A 111 -6.05 -0.47 10.73
N SER A 112 -6.67 -0.51 9.54
CA SER A 112 -7.25 -1.73 8.96
C SER A 112 -6.25 -2.54 8.12
N CYS A 113 -4.97 -2.16 8.12
CA CYS A 113 -3.96 -2.93 7.41
C CYS A 113 -3.92 -4.39 7.86
N TYR A 114 -4.08 -5.30 6.90
CA TYR A 114 -3.94 -6.72 7.15
C TYR A 114 -2.46 -7.05 7.36
N ASN A 115 -2.07 -7.29 8.61
CA ASN A 115 -0.70 -7.63 8.97
C ASN A 115 -0.50 -9.14 8.78
N LEU A 116 0.34 -9.52 7.81
CA LEU A 116 0.81 -10.90 7.69
C LEU A 116 1.83 -11.16 8.80
N ASN A 117 1.40 -11.85 9.86
CA ASN A 117 2.30 -12.25 10.93
C ASN A 117 3.11 -13.47 10.47
N PHE A 118 4.31 -13.23 9.97
CA PHE A 118 5.27 -14.28 9.61
C PHE A 118 6.19 -14.54 10.82
N THR A 119 5.60 -14.98 11.94
CA THR A 119 6.38 -15.61 13.01
C THR A 119 6.98 -16.92 12.54
#